data_AF-A0A7S0IWT0-F1
#
_entry.id   AF-A0A7S0IWT0-F1
#
_cell.length_a   1.000
_cell.length_b   1.000
_cell.length_c   1.000
_cell.angle_alpha   90.00
_cell.angle_beta   90.00
_cell.angle_gamma   90.00
#
_symmetry.space_group_name_H-M   'P 1'
#
loop_
_entity.id
_entity.type
_entity.pdbx_description
1 polymer ?
#
loop_
_entity_poly.entity_id
_entity_poly.type
_entity_poly.pdbx_seq_one_letter_code
_entity_poly.pdbx_strand_id
1 'polypeptide(L)'
;WWRVAFPVTYTVTAVQVLNRGDDCCSERLNGFTVKVSSSTCASAVQIGPGEDLRVPCGTAIAGDTLEISLPGSGPLTLCGVRVFVLLPPSPPSPPSPPSSPPSPPSPPSPPSSPPSSPPTPPPPLTPPLPPSAPLAPLAITVAKIPTAYDYNAPCAAEYGVGARAADWEEDILARTPAEMSAILTSLAIELNGEELFVQRGGKQVHSGSRKYHVQRHDGNPPGNWLVIAQHGGLTLGSWYGTEFRVLCATPSASPNSTPPPPPSPPSPCSAEPKLIGSY
;
A
#
# COMPACT_ATOMS: atom_id res chain seq x y z
N TRP A 1 -26.05 20.19 2.89
CA TRP A 1 -24.71 20.07 3.50
C TRP A 1 -24.44 18.60 3.78
N TRP A 2 -23.17 18.23 3.94
CA TRP A 2 -22.71 16.92 4.40
C TRP A 2 -21.78 17.13 5.59
N ARG A 3 -21.86 16.29 6.62
CA ARG A 3 -21.10 16.45 7.86
C ARG A 3 -20.63 15.10 8.37
N VAL A 4 -19.40 15.05 8.90
CA VAL A 4 -18.82 13.91 9.60
C VAL A 4 -18.26 14.35 10.95
N ALA A 5 -18.43 13.51 11.97
CA ALA A 5 -17.83 13.70 13.28
C ALA A 5 -16.64 12.76 13.45
N PHE A 6 -15.57 13.25 14.06
CA PHE A 6 -14.37 12.52 14.41
C PHE A 6 -14.51 11.96 15.84
N PRO A 7 -13.88 10.81 16.13
CA PRO A 7 -13.90 10.24 17.48
C PRO A 7 -13.10 11.06 18.51
N VAL A 8 -12.15 11.86 18.03
CA VAL A 8 -11.31 12.77 18.85
C VAL A 8 -11.09 14.08 18.09
N THR A 9 -10.70 15.14 18.80
CA THR A 9 -10.32 16.41 18.19
C THR A 9 -9.02 16.25 17.41
N TYR A 10 -9.09 16.45 16.10
CA TYR A 10 -7.91 16.44 15.23
C TYR A 10 -7.56 17.85 14.76
N THR A 11 -6.27 18.09 14.55
CA THR A 11 -5.79 19.32 13.93
C THR A 11 -5.78 19.16 12.41
N VAL A 12 -6.85 19.57 11.75
CA VAL A 12 -7.03 19.44 10.30
C VAL A 12 -6.17 20.48 9.56
N THR A 13 -5.42 20.02 8.55
CA THR A 13 -4.54 20.87 7.71
C THR A 13 -4.98 20.95 6.27
N ALA A 14 -5.67 19.94 5.76
CA ALA A 14 -6.22 19.95 4.41
C ALA A 14 -7.40 18.98 4.30
N VAL A 15 -8.26 19.22 3.31
CA VAL A 15 -9.36 18.33 2.94
C VAL A 15 -9.28 18.10 1.45
N GLN A 16 -9.37 16.84 1.03
CA GLN A 16 -9.41 16.47 -0.37
C GLN A 16 -10.80 15.98 -0.72
N VAL A 17 -11.35 16.56 -1.77
CA VAL A 17 -12.73 16.33 -2.19
C VAL A 17 -12.69 15.85 -3.63
N LEU A 18 -13.35 14.73 -3.89
CA LEU A 18 -13.51 14.17 -5.23
C LEU A 18 -14.89 14.56 -5.77
N ASN A 19 -14.89 15.32 -6.87
CA ASN A 19 -16.11 15.70 -7.57
C ASN A 19 -16.61 14.57 -8.49
N ARG A 20 -17.87 14.68 -8.91
CA ARG A 20 -18.47 13.80 -9.89
C ARG A 20 -17.82 13.97 -11.27
N GLY A 21 -17.49 12.85 -11.93
CA GLY A 21 -16.78 12.80 -13.22
C GLY A 21 -17.62 12.69 -14.48
N ASP A 22 -18.95 12.69 -14.37
CA ASP A 22 -19.83 12.65 -15.54
C ASP A 22 -20.02 14.06 -16.16
N ASP A 23 -20.29 14.13 -17.46
CA ASP A 23 -20.59 15.37 -18.22
C ASP A 23 -21.88 16.08 -17.79
N CYS A 24 -22.61 15.56 -16.80
CA CYS A 24 -23.75 16.24 -16.21
C CYS A 24 -23.49 16.53 -14.74
N CYS A 25 -23.73 17.80 -14.36
CA CYS A 25 -23.90 18.21 -12.97
C CYS A 25 -22.63 18.27 -12.12
N SER A 26 -21.45 18.11 -12.70
CA SER A 26 -20.17 18.31 -12.01
C SER A 26 -20.01 19.75 -11.51
N GLU A 27 -20.63 20.73 -12.20
CA GLU A 27 -20.56 22.13 -11.79
C GLU A 27 -21.36 22.41 -10.52
N ARG A 28 -22.22 21.49 -10.07
CA ARG A 28 -23.04 21.67 -8.86
C ARG A 28 -22.22 21.73 -7.59
N LEU A 29 -21.04 21.12 -7.58
CA LEU A 29 -20.16 21.16 -6.42
C LEU A 29 -19.37 22.48 -6.36
N ASN A 30 -19.38 23.29 -7.42
CA ASN A 30 -18.65 24.56 -7.42
C ASN A 30 -19.20 25.55 -6.39
N GLY A 31 -18.28 26.24 -5.72
CA GLY A 31 -18.61 27.18 -4.66
C GLY A 31 -18.78 26.55 -3.29
N PHE A 32 -18.44 25.26 -3.12
CA PHE A 32 -18.55 24.61 -1.81
C PHE A 32 -17.63 25.24 -0.76
N THR A 33 -18.06 25.12 0.49
CA THR A 33 -17.36 25.61 1.67
C THR A 33 -17.08 24.43 2.59
N VAL A 34 -15.87 24.38 3.12
CA VAL A 34 -15.39 23.39 4.08
C VAL A 34 -15.23 24.06 5.43
N LYS A 35 -15.95 23.55 6.43
CA LYS A 35 -15.87 23.98 7.82
C LYS A 35 -15.34 22.84 8.69
N VAL A 36 -14.50 23.20 9.64
CA VAL A 36 -14.00 22.30 10.68
C VAL A 36 -14.50 22.86 12.01
N SER A 37 -15.44 22.14 12.64
CA SER A 37 -16.18 22.60 13.82
C SER A 37 -16.80 24.00 13.59
N SER A 38 -16.36 25.03 14.30
CA SER A 38 -16.83 26.42 14.13
C SER A 38 -16.02 27.27 13.14
N SER A 39 -14.96 26.73 12.55
CA SER A 39 -13.97 27.48 11.78
C SER A 39 -14.02 27.13 10.30
N THR A 40 -13.97 28.13 9.43
CA THR A 40 -13.95 27.91 7.98
C THR A 40 -12.54 27.56 7.52
N CYS A 41 -12.35 26.34 7.00
CA CYS A 41 -11.08 25.90 6.41
C CYS A 41 -10.88 26.48 5.01
N ALA A 42 -11.93 26.40 4.18
CA ALA A 42 -11.93 26.93 2.82
C ALA A 42 -13.35 27.30 2.38
N SER A 43 -13.47 28.31 1.53
CA SER A 43 -14.75 28.83 1.05
C SER A 43 -14.71 29.10 -0.45
N ALA A 44 -15.86 28.97 -1.10
CA ALA A 44 -16.03 29.23 -2.54
C ALA A 44 -15.08 28.40 -3.44
N VAL A 45 -14.79 27.16 -3.03
CA VAL A 45 -13.87 26.28 -3.75
C VAL A 45 -14.48 25.85 -5.08
N GLN A 46 -13.69 25.94 -6.16
CA GLN A 46 -14.05 25.46 -7.49
C GLN A 46 -13.38 24.11 -7.73
N ILE A 47 -14.07 23.20 -8.39
CA ILE A 47 -13.56 21.85 -8.64
C ILE A 47 -14.06 21.34 -9.98
N GLY A 48 -13.15 20.85 -10.82
CA GLY A 48 -13.47 20.34 -12.14
C GLY A 48 -14.29 19.04 -12.13
N PRO A 49 -14.82 18.61 -13.28
CA PRO A 49 -15.46 17.31 -13.43
C PRO A 49 -14.47 16.19 -13.13
N GLY A 50 -14.84 15.31 -12.18
CA GLY A 50 -14.05 14.14 -11.81
C GLY A 50 -12.73 14.49 -11.12
N GLU A 51 -12.54 15.76 -10.78
CA GLU A 51 -11.32 16.25 -10.17
C GLU A 51 -11.26 15.85 -8.70
N ASP A 52 -10.07 15.41 -8.27
CA ASP A 52 -9.74 15.12 -6.89
C ASP A 52 -8.91 16.28 -6.31
N LEU A 53 -9.59 17.32 -5.84
CA LEU A 53 -8.94 18.55 -5.43
C LEU A 53 -8.58 18.51 -3.95
N ARG A 54 -7.29 18.71 -3.66
CA ARG A 54 -6.80 18.94 -2.31
C ARG A 54 -6.88 20.42 -1.94
N VAL A 55 -7.70 20.72 -0.94
CA VAL A 55 -7.95 22.06 -0.42
C VAL A 55 -7.19 22.23 0.91
N PRO A 56 -6.08 22.98 0.95
CA PRO A 56 -5.38 23.26 2.19
C PRO A 56 -6.19 24.23 3.06
N CYS A 57 -6.25 23.96 4.37
CA CYS A 57 -6.72 24.95 5.34
C CYS A 57 -5.59 25.96 5.53
N GLY A 58 -5.82 27.25 5.25
CA GLY A 58 -4.78 28.28 5.34
C GLY A 58 -4.07 28.35 6.70
N THR A 59 -4.77 27.93 7.76
CA THR A 59 -4.20 27.64 9.07
C THR A 59 -4.66 26.25 9.53
N ALA A 60 -3.87 25.59 10.37
CA ALA A 60 -4.25 24.29 10.92
C ALA A 60 -5.38 24.49 11.94
N ILE A 61 -6.53 23.85 11.73
CA ILE A 61 -7.73 24.05 12.53
C ILE A 61 -7.99 22.80 13.36
N ALA A 62 -8.01 22.94 14.68
CA ALA A 62 -8.44 21.87 15.58
C ALA A 62 -9.97 21.75 15.59
N GLY A 63 -10.48 20.54 15.36
CA GLY A 63 -11.91 20.27 15.46
C GLY A 63 -12.24 18.78 15.49
N ASP A 64 -13.41 18.48 16.02
CA ASP A 64 -14.03 17.15 16.11
C ASP A 64 -15.05 16.90 14.99
N THR A 65 -15.29 17.88 14.13
CA THR A 65 -16.34 17.82 13.11
C THR A 65 -15.82 18.41 11.81
N LEU A 66 -16.15 17.79 10.68
CA LEU A 66 -15.98 18.36 9.33
C LEU A 66 -17.34 18.51 8.65
N GLU A 67 -17.60 19.67 8.06
CA GLU A 67 -18.80 19.95 7.28
C GLU A 67 -18.43 20.50 5.90
N ILE A 68 -19.09 19.97 4.86
CA ILE A 68 -19.02 20.47 3.49
C ILE A 68 -20.41 20.97 3.11
N SER A 69 -20.51 22.25 2.78
CA SER A 69 -21.78 22.92 2.48
C SER A 69 -21.69 23.69 1.16
N LEU A 70 -22.74 23.59 0.34
CA LEU A 70 -22.91 24.42 -0.85
C LEU A 70 -23.73 25.67 -0.51
N PRO A 71 -23.45 26.82 -1.14
CA PRO A 71 -24.31 27.99 -1.07
C PRO A 71 -25.59 27.72 -1.86
N GLY A 72 -26.74 27.66 -1.18
CA GLY A 72 -28.06 27.44 -1.78
C GLY A 72 -28.72 26.12 -1.39
N SER A 73 -29.85 25.80 -2.02
CA SER A 73 -30.68 24.61 -1.73
C SER A 73 -30.49 23.47 -2.73
N GLY A 74 -29.36 23.44 -3.45
CA GLY A 74 -29.06 22.42 -4.46
C GLY A 74 -28.61 21.08 -3.85
N PRO A 75 -28.72 19.98 -4.61
CA PRO A 75 -28.22 18.68 -4.18
C PRO A 75 -26.69 18.70 -4.13
N LEU A 76 -26.15 18.32 -2.98
CA LEU A 76 -24.71 18.18 -2.75
C LEU A 76 -24.29 16.74 -3.08
N THR A 77 -23.37 16.57 -4.02
CA THR A 77 -22.84 15.26 -4.42
C THR A 77 -21.34 15.25 -4.16
N LEU A 78 -20.90 14.33 -3.28
CA LEU A 78 -19.50 14.11 -2.98
C LEU A 78 -19.15 12.67 -3.37
N CYS A 79 -18.20 12.48 -4.28
CA CYS A 79 -17.76 11.14 -4.64
C CYS A 79 -16.71 10.59 -3.66
N GLY A 80 -15.98 11.48 -2.99
CA GLY A 80 -15.02 11.11 -1.96
C GLY A 80 -14.61 12.32 -1.13
N VAL A 81 -14.34 12.08 0.16
CA VAL A 81 -13.79 13.09 1.07
C VAL A 81 -12.67 12.45 1.87
N ARG A 82 -11.48 13.05 1.86
CA ARG A 82 -10.32 12.66 2.68
C ARG A 82 -9.88 13.85 3.52
N VAL A 83 -9.53 13.61 4.78
CA VAL A 83 -9.13 14.65 5.73
C VAL A 83 -7.68 14.42 6.15
N PHE A 84 -6.86 15.46 6.05
CA PHE A 84 -5.45 15.45 6.46
C PHE A 84 -5.31 16.14 7.81
N VAL A 85 -4.67 15.47 8.76
CA VAL A 85 -4.54 15.93 10.15
C VAL A 85 -3.07 15.94 10.57
N LEU A 86 -2.70 16.86 11.47
CA LEU A 86 -1.43 16.81 12.19
C LEU A 86 -1.59 15.86 13.36
N LEU A 87 -0.79 14.79 13.36
CA LEU A 87 -0.67 13.90 14.50
C LEU A 87 0.28 14.55 15.54
N PRO A 88 -0.04 14.44 16.84
CA PRO A 88 0.90 14.87 17.87
C PRO A 88 2.17 14.00 17.82
N PRO A 89 3.34 14.54 18.23
CA PRO A 89 4.58 13.78 18.28
C PRO A 89 4.39 12.57 19.20
N SER A 90 4.78 11.38 18.71
CA SER A 90 4.73 10.15 19.49
C SER A 90 5.60 10.25 20.75
N PRO A 91 5.16 9.72 21.90
CA PRO A 91 5.98 9.70 23.11
C PRO A 91 7.26 8.88 22.86
N PRO A 92 8.40 9.25 23.48
CA PRO A 92 9.66 8.56 23.27
C PRO A 92 9.56 7.11 23.77
N SER A 93 10.06 6.17 22.95
CA SER A 93 10.10 4.74 23.28
C SER A 93 10.87 4.49 24.59
N PRO A 94 10.42 3.56 25.45
CA PRO A 94 11.15 3.22 26.67
C PRO A 94 12.51 2.58 26.34
N PRO A 95 13.53 2.75 27.21
CA PRO A 95 14.87 2.21 26.99
C PRO A 95 14.87 0.67 27.03
N SER A 96 15.60 0.06 26.10
CA SER A 96 15.76 -1.39 25.98
C SER A 96 16.38 -2.01 27.25
N PRO A 97 15.95 -3.22 27.66
CA PRO A 97 16.53 -3.90 28.82
C PRO A 97 17.99 -4.33 28.59
N PRO A 98 18.82 -4.43 29.65
CA PRO A 98 20.23 -4.78 29.53
C PRO A 98 20.42 -6.23 29.09
N SER A 99 21.39 -6.45 28.20
CA SER A 99 21.78 -7.75 27.65
C SER A 99 22.27 -8.71 28.73
N SER A 100 21.78 -9.95 28.71
CA SER A 100 22.12 -11.02 29.65
C SER A 100 23.63 -11.40 29.64
N PRO A 101 24.19 -11.96 30.73
CA PRO A 101 25.60 -12.36 30.81
C PRO A 101 25.93 -13.60 29.95
N PRO A 102 27.19 -13.76 29.52
CA PRO A 102 27.63 -14.93 28.75
C PRO A 102 27.73 -16.20 29.61
N SER A 103 27.34 -17.34 29.01
CA SER A 103 27.37 -18.68 29.63
C SER A 103 28.80 -19.22 29.84
N PRO A 104 29.02 -20.09 30.85
CA PRO A 104 30.34 -20.65 31.16
C PRO A 104 30.82 -21.71 30.15
N PRO A 105 32.15 -21.97 30.06
CA PRO A 105 32.74 -22.90 29.10
C PRO A 105 32.59 -24.37 29.51
N SER A 106 32.39 -25.24 28.50
CA SER A 106 32.22 -26.69 28.63
C SER A 106 33.52 -27.44 28.99
N PRO A 107 33.43 -28.63 29.63
CA PRO A 107 34.59 -29.44 30.03
C PRO A 107 35.27 -30.19 28.87
N PRO A 108 36.54 -30.64 29.03
CA PRO A 108 37.33 -31.24 27.95
C PRO A 108 37.01 -32.73 27.72
N SER A 109 37.06 -33.13 26.45
CA SER A 109 36.84 -34.51 25.97
C SER A 109 38.07 -35.43 26.16
N PRO A 110 37.88 -36.76 26.27
CA PRO A 110 38.98 -37.74 26.41
C PRO A 110 39.75 -38.01 25.09
N PRO A 111 40.96 -38.61 25.16
CA PRO A 111 41.89 -38.68 24.03
C PRO A 111 41.58 -39.79 23.01
N SER A 112 42.04 -39.52 21.79
CA SER A 112 41.80 -40.23 20.54
C SER A 112 42.58 -41.55 20.38
N SER A 113 41.98 -42.51 19.67
CA SER A 113 42.68 -43.65 19.06
C SER A 113 42.90 -43.41 17.56
N PRO A 114 44.04 -43.82 16.95
CA PRO A 114 44.20 -43.89 15.49
C PRO A 114 44.37 -45.35 14.99
N PRO A 115 44.48 -45.60 13.68
CA PRO A 115 43.61 -45.15 12.60
C PRO A 115 43.16 -46.34 11.72
N SER A 116 42.10 -46.16 10.94
CA SER A 116 41.96 -46.80 9.61
C SER A 116 40.84 -46.08 8.89
N SER A 117 41.21 -45.37 7.83
CA SER A 117 40.31 -44.61 6.97
C SER A 117 39.34 -45.53 6.24
N PRO A 118 38.02 -45.37 6.41
CA PRO A 118 37.01 -45.81 5.45
C PRO A 118 36.57 -44.62 4.59
N PRO A 119 35.93 -44.87 3.43
CA PRO A 119 35.59 -43.82 2.49
C PRO A 119 34.64 -42.79 3.10
N THR A 120 34.83 -41.54 2.69
CA THR A 120 34.06 -40.36 3.08
C THR A 120 32.55 -40.65 3.03
N PRO A 121 31.80 -40.51 4.13
CA PRO A 121 30.35 -40.55 4.07
C PRO A 121 29.83 -39.36 3.24
N PRO A 122 28.69 -39.49 2.54
CA PRO A 122 28.04 -38.36 1.91
C PRO A 122 27.78 -37.25 2.94
N PRO A 123 27.76 -35.97 2.54
CA PRO A 123 27.54 -34.87 3.48
C PRO A 123 26.26 -35.13 4.29
N PRO A 124 26.25 -34.77 5.59
CA PRO A 124 25.05 -34.94 6.40
C PRO A 124 23.92 -34.19 5.73
N LEU A 125 22.80 -34.89 5.51
CA LEU A 125 21.54 -34.28 5.12
C LEU A 125 21.28 -33.14 6.09
N THR A 126 21.29 -31.92 5.56
CA THR A 126 20.93 -30.71 6.29
C THR A 126 19.65 -31.00 7.08
N PRO A 127 19.61 -30.71 8.39
CA PRO A 127 18.35 -30.79 9.11
C PRO A 127 17.32 -29.93 8.36
N PRO A 128 16.08 -30.42 8.16
CA PRO A 128 15.06 -29.63 7.51
C PRO A 128 14.97 -28.31 8.27
N LEU A 129 15.17 -27.20 7.55
CA LEU A 129 14.97 -25.86 8.07
C LEU A 129 13.62 -25.86 8.81
N PRO A 130 13.52 -25.26 10.02
CA PRO A 130 12.22 -25.04 10.63
C PRO A 130 11.31 -24.39 9.57
N PRO A 131 10.01 -24.75 9.50
CA PRO A 131 9.12 -24.14 8.52
C PRO A 131 9.23 -22.62 8.69
N SER A 132 9.84 -21.97 7.70
CA SER A 132 9.99 -20.53 7.65
C SER A 132 8.64 -19.94 7.97
N ALA A 133 8.61 -19.00 8.91
CA ALA A 133 7.38 -18.28 9.26
C ALA A 133 6.64 -17.91 7.97
N PRO A 134 5.31 -18.12 7.88
CA PRO A 134 4.59 -17.91 6.63
C PRO A 134 4.77 -16.46 6.17
N LEU A 135 5.45 -16.29 5.02
CA LEU A 135 5.74 -14.99 4.45
C LEU A 135 4.44 -14.25 4.12
N ALA A 136 4.45 -12.93 4.38
CA ALA A 136 3.34 -12.01 4.13
C ALA A 136 2.81 -12.12 2.69
N PRO A 137 1.55 -12.51 2.43
CA PRO A 137 1.05 -12.70 1.06
C PRO A 137 1.24 -11.46 0.17
N LEU A 138 1.44 -11.69 -1.13
CA LEU A 138 1.58 -10.63 -2.12
C LEU A 138 0.28 -10.43 -2.87
N ALA A 139 -0.05 -9.18 -3.16
CA ALA A 139 -1.24 -8.77 -3.90
C ALA A 139 -0.95 -7.54 -4.76
N ILE A 140 -1.79 -7.20 -5.74
CA ILE A 140 -1.56 -6.07 -6.65
C ILE A 140 -2.69 -5.07 -6.52
N THR A 141 -2.41 -3.78 -6.42
CA THR A 141 -3.48 -2.78 -6.40
C THR A 141 -4.35 -2.84 -7.64
N VAL A 142 -5.66 -2.69 -7.46
CA VAL A 142 -6.57 -2.61 -8.60
C VAL A 142 -6.39 -1.29 -9.34
N ALA A 143 -6.15 -0.19 -8.61
CA ALA A 143 -5.91 1.11 -9.20
C ALA A 143 -4.44 1.32 -9.62
N LYS A 144 -4.24 2.10 -10.69
CA LYS A 144 -2.95 2.72 -11.00
C LYS A 144 -2.76 3.94 -10.11
N ILE A 145 -1.64 3.98 -9.41
CA ILE A 145 -1.34 5.01 -8.41
C ILE A 145 -0.31 5.99 -8.98
N PRO A 146 -0.55 7.31 -8.92
CA PRO A 146 0.38 8.29 -9.47
C PRO A 146 1.71 8.36 -8.71
N THR A 147 2.82 8.64 -9.39
CA THR A 147 4.19 8.65 -8.82
C THR A 147 4.47 9.72 -7.77
N ALA A 148 3.57 10.69 -7.64
CA ALA A 148 3.59 11.71 -6.59
C ALA A 148 3.11 11.19 -5.22
N TYR A 149 2.46 10.03 -5.18
CA TYR A 149 1.88 9.47 -3.95
C TYR A 149 2.84 8.50 -3.24
N ASP A 150 2.64 8.36 -1.93
CA ASP A 150 3.26 7.29 -1.15
C ASP A 150 2.55 5.97 -1.46
N TYR A 151 3.28 5.01 -2.01
CA TYR A 151 2.72 3.74 -2.48
C TYR A 151 2.34 2.77 -1.36
N ASN A 152 2.67 3.04 -0.10
CA ASN A 152 2.20 2.21 1.03
C ASN A 152 0.74 2.52 1.38
N ALA A 153 0.32 3.79 1.28
CA ALA A 153 -1.05 4.20 1.56
C ALA A 153 -2.13 3.47 0.73
N PRO A 154 -2.00 3.29 -0.60
CA PRO A 154 -2.97 2.54 -1.39
C PRO A 154 -2.97 1.05 -1.05
N CYS A 155 -1.82 0.45 -0.73
CA CYS A 155 -1.76 -0.93 -0.25
C CYS A 155 -2.53 -1.10 1.07
N ALA A 156 -2.32 -0.20 2.03
CA ALA A 156 -3.05 -0.20 3.29
C ALA A 156 -4.56 0.05 3.09
N ALA A 157 -4.93 0.85 2.08
CA ALA A 157 -6.32 1.14 1.76
C ALA A 157 -7.04 -0.07 1.13
N GLU A 158 -6.38 -0.82 0.24
CA GLU A 158 -6.98 -1.99 -0.43
C GLU A 158 -6.92 -3.27 0.43
N TYR A 159 -5.82 -3.47 1.15
CA TYR A 159 -5.53 -4.73 1.84
C TYR A 159 -5.55 -4.63 3.37
N GLY A 160 -5.87 -3.45 3.91
CA GLY A 160 -6.04 -3.23 5.34
C GLY A 160 -4.78 -2.82 6.09
N VAL A 161 -4.96 -2.61 7.39
CA VAL A 161 -3.91 -2.10 8.29
C VAL A 161 -2.73 -3.07 8.35
N GLY A 162 -1.54 -2.58 7.99
CA GLY A 162 -0.30 -3.36 7.93
C GLY A 162 0.12 -3.76 6.51
N ALA A 163 -0.74 -3.56 5.50
CA ALA A 163 -0.33 -3.74 4.12
C ALA A 163 0.52 -2.56 3.63
N ARG A 164 1.59 -2.87 2.91
CA ARG A 164 2.56 -1.89 2.41
C ARG A 164 3.02 -2.26 1.01
N ALA A 165 3.68 -1.35 0.31
CA ALA A 165 4.35 -1.69 -0.94
C ALA A 165 5.36 -2.82 -0.68
N ALA A 166 5.37 -3.83 -1.53
CA ALA A 166 6.28 -4.95 -1.42
C ALA A 166 7.71 -4.47 -1.62
N ASP A 167 8.59 -4.90 -0.72
CA ASP A 167 10.01 -4.64 -0.80
C ASP A 167 10.74 -5.78 -1.52
N TRP A 168 11.65 -5.41 -2.41
CA TRP A 168 12.43 -6.36 -3.18
C TRP A 168 13.26 -7.29 -2.29
N GLU A 169 13.88 -6.79 -1.24
CA GLU A 169 14.79 -7.56 -0.39
C GLU A 169 14.03 -8.36 0.67
N GLU A 170 13.05 -7.73 1.31
CA GLU A 170 12.30 -8.35 2.41
C GLU A 170 11.16 -9.27 1.95
N ASP A 171 10.49 -8.93 0.85
CA ASP A 171 9.33 -9.69 0.39
C ASP A 171 9.65 -10.54 -0.84
N ILE A 172 10.37 -10.01 -1.83
CA ILE A 172 10.63 -10.76 -3.08
C ILE A 172 11.78 -11.75 -2.91
N LEU A 173 12.96 -11.30 -2.44
CA LEU A 173 14.13 -12.17 -2.25
C LEU A 173 13.98 -13.16 -1.10
N ALA A 174 13.09 -12.90 -0.14
CA ALA A 174 12.79 -13.84 0.94
C ALA A 174 12.09 -15.12 0.45
N ARG A 175 11.56 -15.13 -0.78
CA ARG A 175 10.88 -16.27 -1.40
C ARG A 175 11.82 -17.04 -2.31
N THR A 176 11.59 -18.34 -2.47
CA THR A 176 12.29 -19.11 -3.50
C THR A 176 11.82 -18.71 -4.91
N PRO A 177 12.64 -18.92 -5.96
CA PRO A 177 12.23 -18.63 -7.33
C PRO A 177 10.96 -19.36 -7.78
N ALA A 178 10.75 -20.58 -7.28
CA ALA A 178 9.56 -21.39 -7.59
C ALA A 178 8.30 -20.80 -6.95
N GLU A 179 8.38 -20.35 -5.69
CA GLU A 179 7.26 -19.69 -5.00
C GLU A 179 6.90 -18.37 -5.68
N MET A 180 7.89 -17.56 -6.05
CA MET A 180 7.63 -16.33 -6.79
C MET A 180 6.93 -16.63 -8.12
N SER A 181 7.41 -17.59 -8.90
CA SER A 181 6.77 -17.97 -10.18
C SER A 181 5.32 -18.42 -9.99
N ALA A 182 5.02 -19.17 -8.93
CA ALA A 182 3.66 -19.56 -8.57
C ALA A 182 2.80 -18.34 -8.19
N ILE A 183 3.35 -17.39 -7.43
CA ILE A 183 2.68 -16.14 -7.08
C ILE A 183 2.37 -15.30 -8.32
N LEU A 184 3.34 -15.12 -9.23
CA LEU A 184 3.14 -14.39 -10.49
C LEU A 184 2.00 -14.99 -11.31
N THR A 185 1.93 -16.33 -11.34
CA THR A 185 0.85 -17.05 -12.01
C THR A 185 -0.49 -16.84 -11.30
N SER A 186 -0.53 -16.90 -9.96
CA SER A 186 -1.74 -16.69 -9.17
C SER A 186 -2.29 -15.26 -9.24
N LEU A 187 -1.41 -14.27 -9.35
CA LEU A 187 -1.76 -12.85 -9.49
C LEU A 187 -2.03 -12.46 -10.96
N ALA A 188 -1.97 -13.43 -11.88
CA ALA A 188 -2.16 -13.22 -13.31
C ALA A 188 -1.22 -12.15 -13.92
N ILE A 189 0.02 -12.08 -13.43
CA ILE A 189 1.03 -11.18 -14.00
C ILE A 189 1.49 -11.77 -15.34
N GLU A 190 1.12 -11.10 -16.42
CA GLU A 190 1.46 -11.47 -17.80
C GLU A 190 2.96 -11.30 -18.09
N LEU A 191 3.51 -12.19 -18.92
CA LEU A 191 4.89 -12.10 -19.39
C LEU A 191 5.03 -10.87 -20.30
N ASN A 192 6.01 -10.00 -20.01
CA ASN A 192 6.19 -8.70 -20.68
C ASN A 192 4.94 -7.79 -20.58
N GLY A 193 4.11 -7.99 -19.56
CA GLY A 193 2.85 -7.27 -19.36
C GLY A 193 3.02 -5.94 -18.64
N GLU A 194 2.18 -5.68 -17.64
CA GLU A 194 2.23 -4.44 -16.87
C GLU A 194 3.45 -4.33 -15.96
N GLU A 195 3.91 -3.10 -15.76
CA GLU A 195 5.00 -2.75 -14.84
C GLU A 195 4.42 -2.45 -13.47
N LEU A 196 4.94 -3.14 -12.45
CA LEU A 196 4.48 -3.01 -11.08
C LEU A 196 5.51 -2.25 -10.25
N PHE A 197 5.04 -1.30 -9.45
CA PHE A 197 5.88 -0.62 -8.48
C PHE A 197 6.23 -1.55 -7.32
N VAL A 198 7.49 -1.48 -6.91
CA VAL A 198 8.04 -2.10 -5.69
C VAL A 198 8.98 -1.10 -5.02
N GLN A 199 9.26 -1.30 -3.74
CA GLN A 199 10.32 -0.59 -3.05
C GLN A 199 11.56 -1.48 -2.89
N ARG A 200 12.71 -0.88 -2.59
CA ARG A 200 13.94 -1.62 -2.29
C ARG A 200 14.64 -1.00 -1.09
N GLY A 201 14.84 -1.78 -0.03
CA GLY A 201 15.39 -1.30 1.24
C GLY A 201 14.56 -0.15 1.82
N GLY A 202 13.23 -0.20 1.66
CA GLY A 202 12.28 0.84 2.08
C GLY A 202 12.32 2.12 1.25
N LYS A 203 13.10 2.16 0.16
CA LYS A 203 13.17 3.32 -0.75
C LYS A 203 12.26 3.12 -1.95
N GLN A 204 11.44 4.13 -2.22
CA GLN A 204 10.55 4.16 -3.38
C GLN A 204 11.22 4.78 -4.63
N VAL A 205 12.29 5.54 -4.44
CA VAL A 205 13.02 6.25 -5.51
C VAL A 205 14.37 5.60 -5.74
N HIS A 206 14.68 5.30 -7.00
CA HIS A 206 16.00 4.80 -7.40
C HIS A 206 16.99 5.95 -7.61
N SER A 207 16.64 6.92 -8.46
CA SER A 207 17.48 8.10 -8.74
C SER A 207 16.67 9.22 -9.42
N GLY A 208 16.77 10.44 -8.91
CA GLY A 208 16.01 11.59 -9.44
C GLY A 208 14.49 11.35 -9.39
N SER A 209 13.84 11.35 -10.55
CA SER A 209 12.42 11.02 -10.72
C SER A 209 12.14 9.54 -10.99
N ARG A 210 13.17 8.68 -11.05
CA ARG A 210 13.01 7.25 -11.34
C ARG A 210 12.56 6.48 -10.12
N LYS A 211 11.56 5.62 -10.32
CA LYS A 211 11.01 4.73 -9.29
C LYS A 211 11.46 3.29 -9.55
N TYR A 212 11.52 2.49 -8.48
CA TYR A 212 11.74 1.06 -8.63
C TYR A 212 10.48 0.39 -9.17
N HIS A 213 10.66 -0.50 -10.15
CA HIS A 213 9.56 -1.23 -10.76
C HIS A 213 10.03 -2.62 -11.15
N VAL A 214 9.08 -3.54 -11.25
CA VAL A 214 9.30 -4.92 -11.67
C VAL A 214 8.37 -5.26 -12.82
N GLN A 215 8.86 -6.09 -13.73
CA GLN A 215 8.05 -6.71 -14.77
C GLN A 215 8.46 -8.17 -14.88
N ARG A 216 7.51 -9.01 -15.26
CA ARG A 216 7.78 -10.43 -15.49
C ARG A 216 8.44 -10.62 -16.85
N HIS A 217 9.64 -11.16 -16.85
CA HIS A 217 10.38 -11.52 -18.07
C HIS A 217 10.79 -12.98 -18.13
N ASP A 218 10.63 -13.73 -17.04
CA ASP A 218 11.04 -15.14 -16.91
C ASP A 218 12.51 -15.36 -17.38
N GLY A 219 13.38 -14.39 -17.06
CA GLY A 219 14.82 -14.42 -17.36
C GLY A 219 15.24 -13.77 -18.68
N ASN A 220 14.30 -13.27 -19.49
CA ASN A 220 14.58 -12.67 -20.80
C ASN A 220 14.15 -11.20 -20.87
N PRO A 221 14.79 -10.29 -20.11
CA PRO A 221 14.44 -8.88 -20.16
C PRO A 221 14.76 -8.28 -21.54
N PRO A 222 13.92 -7.37 -22.05
CA PRO A 222 14.20 -6.68 -23.30
C PRO A 222 15.42 -5.76 -23.15
N GLY A 223 16.20 -5.59 -24.21
CA GLY A 223 17.51 -4.90 -24.15
C GLY A 223 17.45 -3.41 -23.74
N ASN A 224 16.29 -2.78 -23.84
CA ASN A 224 16.03 -1.41 -23.39
C ASN A 224 15.62 -1.33 -21.90
N TRP A 225 15.53 -2.47 -21.21
CA TRP A 225 15.23 -2.51 -19.78
C TRP A 225 16.48 -2.26 -18.94
N LEU A 226 16.37 -1.36 -17.96
CA LEU A 226 17.42 -1.17 -16.97
C LEU A 226 17.36 -2.32 -15.94
N VAL A 227 18.10 -3.40 -16.19
CA VAL A 227 18.16 -4.55 -15.27
C VAL A 227 19.01 -4.21 -14.04
N ILE A 228 18.36 -4.11 -12.89
CA ILE A 228 19.01 -3.91 -11.59
C ILE A 228 19.21 -5.25 -10.88
N ALA A 229 18.20 -6.12 -10.92
CA ALA A 229 18.24 -7.46 -10.34
C ALA A 229 17.17 -8.36 -11.00
N GLN A 230 17.26 -9.67 -10.83
CA GLN A 230 16.24 -10.63 -11.27
C GLN A 230 16.00 -11.67 -10.19
N HIS A 231 14.74 -12.09 -10.03
CA HIS A 231 14.37 -13.15 -9.09
C HIS A 231 13.02 -13.76 -9.46
N GLY A 232 12.94 -15.10 -9.50
CA GLY A 232 11.67 -15.82 -9.67
C GLY A 232 10.83 -15.42 -10.90
N GLY A 233 11.50 -14.95 -11.97
CA GLY A 233 10.86 -14.49 -13.21
C GLY A 233 10.53 -13.00 -13.27
N LEU A 234 10.65 -12.27 -12.16
CA LEU A 234 10.62 -10.81 -12.13
C LEU A 234 12.00 -10.23 -12.42
N THR A 235 12.00 -9.15 -13.18
CA THR A 235 13.17 -8.29 -13.37
C THR A 235 12.91 -6.98 -12.66
N LEU A 236 13.74 -6.66 -11.67
CA LEU A 236 13.79 -5.34 -11.06
C LEU A 236 14.49 -4.38 -12.01
N GLY A 237 13.85 -3.24 -12.26
CA GLY A 237 14.46 -2.11 -12.93
C GLY A 237 14.10 -0.79 -12.29
N SER A 238 14.45 0.28 -13.02
CA SER A 238 14.02 1.63 -12.69
C SER A 238 13.48 2.36 -13.93
N TRP A 239 12.29 2.95 -13.82
CA TRP A 239 11.61 3.59 -14.95
C TRP A 239 11.09 4.98 -14.60
N TYR A 240 10.79 5.76 -15.65
CA TYR A 240 10.12 7.03 -15.57
C TYR A 240 8.64 6.81 -15.91
N GLY A 241 7.76 6.96 -14.94
CA GLY A 241 6.32 6.84 -15.16
C GLY A 241 5.53 7.92 -14.43
N THR A 242 4.29 8.09 -14.84
CA THR A 242 3.33 8.98 -14.18
C THR A 242 2.45 8.21 -13.19
N GLU A 243 2.24 6.91 -13.42
CA GLU A 243 1.36 6.05 -12.63
C GLU A 243 1.75 4.57 -12.76
N PHE A 244 1.63 3.81 -11.67
CA PHE A 244 1.94 2.38 -11.63
C PHE A 244 0.94 1.64 -10.77
N ARG A 245 0.66 0.38 -11.11
CA ARG A 245 0.07 -0.54 -10.13
C ARG A 245 1.14 -0.97 -9.14
N VAL A 246 0.75 -1.23 -7.91
CA VAL A 246 1.68 -1.50 -6.82
C VAL A 246 1.58 -2.96 -6.43
N LEU A 247 2.72 -3.65 -6.38
CA LEU A 247 2.79 -4.93 -5.69
C LEU A 247 2.81 -4.63 -4.20
N CYS A 248 1.80 -5.11 -3.47
CA CYS A 248 1.62 -4.95 -2.04
C CYS A 248 1.97 -6.24 -1.32
N ALA A 249 2.61 -6.11 -0.17
CA ALA A 249 2.76 -7.20 0.79
C ALA A 249 1.79 -6.96 1.95
N THR A 250 0.96 -7.95 2.20
CA THR A 250 -0.17 -7.88 3.12
C THR A 250 0.16 -8.66 4.39
N PRO A 251 -0.26 -8.19 5.57
CA PRO A 251 -0.02 -8.91 6.81
C PRO A 251 -0.75 -10.25 6.73
N SER A 252 -0.05 -11.34 7.05
CA SER A 252 -0.59 -12.70 7.02
C SER A 252 -1.75 -12.80 8.02
N ALA A 253 -2.97 -12.54 7.56
CA ALA A 253 -4.18 -12.84 8.30
C ALA A 253 -4.43 -14.35 8.18
N SER A 254 -4.70 -14.98 9.33
CA SER A 254 -5.10 -16.39 9.46
C SER A 254 -6.07 -16.85 8.35
N PRO A 255 -6.10 -18.16 8.01
CA PRO A 255 -6.86 -18.75 6.91
C PRO A 255 -8.40 -18.66 7.00
N ASN A 256 -8.95 -17.77 7.83
CA ASN A 256 -10.39 -17.63 8.06
C ASN A 256 -10.98 -16.29 7.62
N SER A 257 -10.28 -15.53 6.78
CA SER A 257 -10.84 -14.35 6.11
C SER A 257 -10.90 -14.64 4.63
N THR A 258 -12.07 -15.09 4.17
CA THR A 258 -12.43 -15.10 2.75
C THR A 258 -12.01 -13.77 2.14
N PRO A 259 -11.33 -13.75 0.98
CA PRO A 259 -11.00 -12.49 0.31
C PRO A 259 -12.30 -11.68 0.16
N PRO A 260 -12.32 -10.38 0.50
CA PRO A 260 -13.47 -9.55 0.15
C PRO A 260 -13.66 -9.69 -1.36
N PRO A 261 -14.91 -9.86 -1.85
CA PRO A 261 -15.15 -9.94 -3.27
C PRO A 261 -14.52 -8.71 -3.94
N PRO A 262 -14.00 -8.85 -5.18
CA PRO A 262 -13.48 -7.69 -5.90
C PRO A 262 -14.53 -6.58 -5.88
N PRO A 263 -14.16 -5.31 -5.64
CA PRO A 263 -15.11 -4.22 -5.79
C PRO A 263 -15.69 -4.36 -7.19
N SER A 264 -17.01 -4.56 -7.25
CA SER A 264 -17.70 -4.72 -8.52
C SER A 264 -17.30 -3.56 -9.43
N PRO A 265 -17.05 -3.80 -10.74
CA PRO A 265 -16.84 -2.69 -11.66
C PRO A 265 -17.98 -1.69 -11.46
N PRO A 266 -17.71 -0.37 -11.45
CA PRO A 266 -18.76 0.61 -11.31
C PRO A 266 -19.82 0.28 -12.36
N SER A 267 -20.99 -0.16 -11.88
CA SER A 267 -22.10 -0.45 -12.78
C SER A 267 -22.34 0.85 -13.55
N PRO A 268 -22.45 0.79 -14.89
CA PRO A 268 -22.83 1.97 -15.65
C PRO A 268 -24.12 2.47 -15.03
N CYS A 269 -24.15 3.75 -14.65
CA CYS A 269 -25.32 4.39 -14.07
C CYS A 269 -26.48 4.29 -15.06
N SER A 270 -27.21 3.18 -15.01
CA SER A 270 -28.47 3.02 -15.70
C SER A 270 -29.53 3.45 -14.71
N ALA A 271 -30.23 4.50 -15.10
CA ALA A 271 -31.38 5.04 -14.43
C ALA A 271 -32.39 3.93 -14.09
N GLU A 272 -32.83 3.87 -12.83
CA GLU A 272 -34.26 3.89 -12.51
C GLU A 272 -34.49 4.09 -11.00
N PRO A 273 -35.58 4.78 -10.60
CA PRO A 273 -35.88 5.04 -9.20
C PRO A 273 -36.61 3.85 -8.59
N LYS A 274 -36.02 3.19 -7.59
CA LYS A 274 -36.75 2.22 -6.77
C LYS A 274 -37.44 2.94 -5.62
N LEU A 275 -38.71 3.25 -5.83
CA LEU A 275 -39.67 3.55 -4.76
C LEU A 275 -39.79 2.34 -3.83
N ILE A 276 -39.47 2.55 -2.56
CA ILE A 276 -39.89 1.72 -1.42
C ILE A 276 -40.09 2.76 -0.30
N GLY A 277 -41.26 3.09 0.21
CA GLY A 277 -42.45 2.29 0.46
C GLY A 277 -42.86 2.67 1.89
N SER A 278 -43.96 3.41 1.98
CA SER A 278 -44.70 3.88 3.15
C SER A 278 -44.91 2.83 4.26
N TYR A 279 -44.79 3.26 5.52
CA TYR A 279 -45.88 3.35 6.51
C TYR A 279 -45.51 4.39 7.58
#